data_AF-A0A6J4U971-F1
#
_entry.id   AF-A0A6J4U971-F1
#
_cell.length_a   1.000
_cell.length_b   1.000
_cell.length_c   1.000
_cell.angle_alpha   90.00
_cell.angle_beta   90.00
_cell.angle_gamma   90.00
#
_symmetry.space_group_name_H-M   'P 1'
#
loop_
_entity.id
_entity.type
_entity.pdbx_description
1 polymer ?
#
loop_
_entity_poly.entity_id
_entity_poly.type
_entity_poly.pdbx_seq_one_letter_code
_entity_poly.pdbx_strand_id
1 'polypeptide(L)'
;SHDTFAYFARRYGFEVVGTALSSMSTESGDPSAQQIAELVDAIDAAGVPAIFAENVSNPDLMRSIADEAGVELAPPLYTDALGELGGDADTYDEIIRINVTTIVTALAG
;
A
#
# COMPACT_ATOMS: atom_id res chain seq x y z
N SER A 1 -6.93 5.87 5.85
CA SER A 1 -7.61 6.52 4.72
C SER A 1 -6.91 7.81 4.39
N HIS A 2 -5.59 7.78 4.35
CA HIS A 2 -4.83 8.95 3.98
C HIS A 2 -4.55 8.76 2.51
N ASP A 3 -4.96 9.70 1.68
CA ASP A 3 -4.69 9.68 0.24
C ASP A 3 -3.20 10.04 0.01
N THR A 4 -2.32 9.32 0.71
CA THR A 4 -0.93 9.70 0.99
C THR A 4 -0.12 9.83 -0.29
N PHE A 5 -0.46 8.99 -1.27
CA PHE A 5 0.21 8.92 -2.55
C PHE A 5 -0.53 9.66 -3.67
N ALA A 6 -1.64 10.36 -3.44
CA ALA A 6 -2.32 11.11 -4.52
C ALA A 6 -1.42 12.16 -5.19
N TYR A 7 -0.61 12.88 -4.41
CA TYR A 7 0.34 13.84 -4.95
C TYR A 7 1.43 13.15 -5.78
N PHE A 8 1.93 12.01 -5.29
CA PHE A 8 2.90 11.18 -5.99
C PHE A 8 2.33 10.67 -7.31
N ALA A 9 1.15 10.05 -7.27
CA ALA A 9 0.45 9.50 -8.40
C ALA A 9 0.21 10.56 -9.48
N ARG A 10 -0.34 11.72 -9.10
CA ARG A 10 -0.53 12.85 -10.03
C ARG A 10 0.77 13.35 -10.64
N ARG A 11 1.86 13.39 -9.87
CA ARG A 11 3.16 13.93 -10.33
C ARG A 11 3.89 12.97 -11.27
N TYR A 12 3.74 11.67 -11.09
CA TYR A 12 4.49 10.63 -11.79
C TYR A 12 3.64 9.77 -12.74
N GLY A 13 2.34 10.06 -12.86
CA GLY A 13 1.45 9.40 -13.82
C GLY A 13 0.97 8.02 -13.37
N PHE A 14 0.89 7.76 -12.07
CA PHE A 14 0.23 6.56 -11.55
C PHE A 14 -1.27 6.79 -11.38
N GLU A 15 -2.03 5.72 -11.53
CA GLU A 15 -3.44 5.67 -11.14
C GLU A 15 -3.56 4.97 -9.79
N VAL A 16 -4.30 5.58 -8.86
CA VAL A 16 -4.63 4.95 -7.57
C VAL A 16 -5.96 4.25 -7.77
N VAL A 17 -5.91 2.94 -8.05
CA VAL A 17 -7.11 2.14 -8.39
C VAL A 17 -8.00 1.88 -7.18
N GLY A 18 -7.44 1.95 -5.97
CA GLY A 18 -8.21 1.94 -4.75
C GLY A 18 -7.33 2.15 -3.53
N THR A 19 -7.76 3.05 -2.64
CA THR A 19 -7.29 3.04 -1.26
C THR A 19 -8.15 2.05 -0.50
N ALA A 20 -7.90 0.77 -0.73
CA ALA A 20 -8.64 -0.37 -0.20
C ALA A 20 -9.10 -0.23 1.26
N LEU A 21 -8.28 0.42 2.09
CA LEU A 21 -8.44 0.47 3.53
C LEU A 21 -8.95 1.82 4.05
N SER A 22 -9.32 2.72 3.16
CA SER A 22 -9.84 4.03 3.56
C SER A 22 -11.15 3.93 4.36
N SER A 23 -12.00 2.98 4.00
CA SER A 23 -13.21 2.66 4.79
C SER A 23 -12.95 1.77 6.01
N MET A 24 -11.71 1.30 6.22
CA MET A 24 -11.34 0.30 7.24
C MET A 24 -10.35 0.84 8.27
N SER A 25 -10.08 2.14 8.22
CA SER A 25 -9.12 2.78 9.11
C SER A 25 -9.74 2.94 10.49
N THR A 26 -9.38 2.02 11.40
CA THR A 26 -9.35 2.11 12.88
C THR A 26 -10.61 2.48 13.65
N GLU A 27 -11.63 3.08 13.03
CA GLU A 27 -12.86 3.54 13.69
C GLU A 27 -14.05 2.58 13.47
N SER A 28 -13.92 1.58 12.58
CA SER A 28 -15.06 0.74 12.13
C SER A 28 -14.89 -0.78 12.28
N GLY A 29 -13.79 -1.27 12.87
CA GLY A 29 -13.55 -2.70 13.06
C GLY A 29 -12.89 -3.40 11.87
N ASP A 30 -12.69 -4.72 11.98
CA ASP A 30 -12.15 -5.57 10.91
C ASP A 30 -13.09 -5.53 9.68
N PRO A 31 -12.54 -5.63 8.44
CA PRO A 31 -13.38 -5.68 7.24
C PRO A 31 -14.33 -6.87 7.26
N SER A 32 -15.52 -6.66 6.69
CA SER A 32 -16.38 -7.78 6.31
C SER A 32 -15.77 -8.59 5.16
N ALA A 33 -16.14 -9.87 5.06
CA ALA A 33 -15.73 -10.72 3.94
C ALA A 33 -16.13 -10.16 2.57
N GLN A 34 -17.26 -9.43 2.49
CA GLN A 34 -17.70 -8.80 1.25
C GLN A 34 -16.74 -7.69 0.81
N GLN A 35 -16.23 -6.87 1.75
CA GLN A 35 -15.25 -5.82 1.44
C GLN A 35 -13.91 -6.40 0.97
N ILE A 36 -13.51 -7.55 1.51
CA ILE A 36 -12.31 -8.27 1.06
C ILE A 36 -12.50 -8.75 -0.38
N ALA A 37 -13.63 -9.38 -0.69
CA ALA A 37 -13.91 -9.86 -2.05
C ALA A 37 -13.96 -8.72 -3.08
N GLU A 38 -14.63 -7.61 -2.76
CA GLU A 38 -14.68 -6.42 -3.63
C GLU A 38 -13.29 -5.83 -3.89
N LEU A 39 -12.40 -5.91 -2.90
CA LEU A 39 -11.02 -5.48 -3.04
C LEU A 39 -10.21 -6.42 -3.94
N VAL A 40 -10.34 -7.73 -3.76
CA VAL A 40 -9.68 -8.72 -4.63
C VAL A 40 -10.12 -8.52 -6.08
N ASP A 41 -11.42 -8.39 -6.34
CA ASP A 41 -11.95 -8.11 -7.68
C ASP A 41 -11.36 -6.83 -8.30
N ALA A 42 -11.16 -5.78 -7.48
CA ALA A 42 -10.55 -4.53 -7.93
C ALA A 42 -9.06 -4.68 -8.26
N ILE A 43 -8.31 -5.47 -7.48
CA ILE A 43 -6.90 -5.79 -7.75
C ILE A 43 -6.77 -6.56 -9.06
N ASP A 44 -7.61 -7.57 -9.26
CA ASP A 44 -7.65 -8.38 -10.48
C ASP A 44 -7.98 -7.52 -11.71
N ALA A 45 -8.97 -6.63 -11.59
CA ALA A 45 -9.35 -5.73 -12.67
C ALA A 45 -8.25 -4.71 -13.00
N ALA A 46 -7.42 -4.33 -12.02
CA ALA A 46 -6.30 -3.41 -12.21
C ALA A 46 -5.13 -4.06 -12.97
N GLY A 47 -4.99 -5.39 -12.90
CA GLY A 47 -3.91 -6.13 -13.55
C GLY A 47 -2.52 -5.75 -13.03
N VAL A 48 -2.43 -5.32 -11.76
CA VAL A 48 -1.16 -4.93 -11.13
C VAL A 48 -0.42 -6.16 -10.60
N PRO A 49 0.92 -6.18 -10.67
CA PRO A 49 1.70 -7.31 -10.17
C PRO A 49 1.85 -7.32 -8.64
N ALA A 50 1.63 -6.17 -7.99
CA ALA A 50 1.88 -6.00 -6.56
C ALA A 50 0.93 -4.98 -5.91
N ILE A 51 0.71 -5.16 -4.61
CA ILE A 51 0.02 -4.22 -3.72
C ILE A 51 0.93 -3.78 -2.58
N PHE A 52 0.62 -2.63 -1.97
CA PHE A 52 1.42 -2.02 -0.91
C PHE A 52 0.58 -1.83 0.35
N ALA A 53 1.21 -2.02 1.51
CA ALA A 53 0.65 -1.67 2.81
C ALA A 53 1.43 -0.49 3.43
N GLU A 54 0.74 0.37 4.18
CA GLU A 54 1.40 1.37 5.02
C GLU A 54 1.93 0.70 6.28
N ASN A 55 3.02 1.24 6.88
CA ASN A 55 3.65 0.62 8.05
C ASN A 55 2.71 0.47 9.28
N VAL A 56 1.58 1.20 9.30
CA VAL A 56 0.61 1.25 10.40
C VAL A 56 -0.57 0.28 10.21
N SER A 57 -0.62 -0.47 9.11
CA SER A 57 -1.76 -1.35 8.75
C SER A 57 -1.55 -2.80 9.24
N ASN A 58 -2.65 -3.53 9.49
CA ASN A 58 -2.60 -4.96 9.88
C ASN A 58 -1.95 -5.82 8.75
N PRO A 59 -0.73 -6.34 8.96
CA PRO A 59 0.03 -7.00 7.90
C PRO A 59 -0.54 -8.37 7.50
N ASP A 60 -1.24 -9.05 8.41
CA ASP A 60 -1.76 -10.39 8.15
C ASP A 60 -2.97 -10.36 7.23
N LEU A 61 -3.81 -9.33 7.39
CA LEU A 61 -4.93 -9.06 6.50
C LEU A 61 -4.45 -8.76 5.08
N MET A 62 -3.48 -7.86 4.94
CA MET A 62 -2.92 -7.51 3.63
C MET A 62 -2.26 -8.69 2.93
N ARG A 63 -1.61 -9.58 3.69
CA ARG A 63 -1.04 -10.81 3.15
C ARG A 63 -2.12 -11.74 2.61
N SER A 64 -3.21 -11.91 3.37
CA SER A 64 -4.34 -12.76 2.95
C SER A 64 -4.98 -12.25 1.66
N ILE A 65 -5.14 -10.93 1.53
CA ILE A 65 -5.65 -10.30 0.30
C ILE A 65 -4.70 -10.52 -0.88
N ALA A 66 -3.39 -10.34 -0.68
CA ALA A 66 -2.38 -10.56 -1.72
C ALA A 66 -2.38 -12.02 -2.21
N ASP A 67 -2.45 -12.97 -1.27
CA ASP A 67 -2.52 -14.41 -1.56
C ASP A 67 -3.79 -14.77 -2.35
N GLU A 68 -4.94 -14.18 -1.99
CA GLU A 68 -6.23 -14.42 -2.66
C GLU A 68 -6.28 -13.82 -4.07
N ALA A 69 -5.72 -12.62 -4.25
CA ALA A 69 -5.59 -11.96 -5.56
C ALA A 69 -4.42 -12.49 -6.40
N GLY A 70 -3.55 -13.33 -5.84
CA GLY A 70 -2.40 -13.88 -6.55
C GLY A 70 -1.34 -12.84 -6.95
N VAL A 71 -1.18 -11.78 -6.16
CA VAL A 71 -0.22 -10.68 -6.39
C VAL A 71 0.83 -10.60 -5.28
N GLU A 72 1.93 -9.89 -5.53
CA GLU A 72 2.95 -9.67 -4.49
C GLU A 72 2.47 -8.65 -3.45
N LEU A 73 2.61 -8.96 -2.15
CA LEU A 73 2.62 -7.94 -1.11
C LEU A 73 4.01 -7.33 -1.03
N ALA A 74 4.19 -6.14 -1.62
CA ALA A 74 5.45 -5.43 -1.62
C ALA A 74 5.84 -4.97 -0.19
N PRO A 75 7.14 -4.67 0.04
CA PRO A 75 7.58 -4.06 1.29
C PRO A 75 6.75 -2.83 1.67
N PRO A 76 6.54 -2.58 2.98
CA PRO A 76 5.69 -1.49 3.41
C PRO A 76 6.26 -0.13 2.99
N LEU A 77 5.36 0.81 2.71
CA LEU A 77 5.72 2.19 2.40
C LEU A 77 5.70 3.05 3.67
N TYR A 78 6.61 4.02 3.72
CA TYR A 78 6.69 5.01 4.78
C TYR A 78 5.77 6.19 4.47
N THR A 79 4.82 6.49 5.35
CA THR A 79 3.83 7.55 5.15
C THR A 79 3.85 8.57 6.29
N ASP A 80 3.36 8.17 7.46
CA ASP A 80 3.05 9.09 8.56
C ASP A 80 4.19 9.27 9.58
N ALA A 81 5.23 8.43 9.51
CA ALA A 81 6.34 8.45 10.46
C ALA A 81 7.68 8.15 9.80
N LEU A 82 8.73 8.75 10.36
CA LEU A 82 10.11 8.37 10.12
C LEU A 82 10.39 6.97 10.69
N GLY A 83 11.43 6.34 10.16
CA GLY A 83 12.05 5.18 10.80
C GLY A 83 12.71 5.54 12.14
N GLU A 84 13.35 4.55 12.75
CA GLU A 84 14.09 4.78 13.98
C GLU A 84 15.29 5.71 13.75
N LEU A 85 15.60 6.53 14.75
CA LEU A 85 16.75 7.44 14.70
C LEU A 85 18.05 6.64 14.49
N GLY A 86 18.79 6.96 13.43
CA GLY A 86 19.99 6.26 13.00
C GLY A 86 19.77 4.94 12.24
N GLY A 87 18.51 4.59 11.93
CA GLY A 87 18.13 3.44 11.11
C GLY A 87 17.74 3.83 9.68
N ASP A 88 17.14 2.89 8.94
CA ASP A 88 16.55 3.18 7.64
C ASP A 88 15.37 4.16 7.79
N ALA A 89 15.21 5.06 6.82
CA ALA A 89 14.14 6.06 6.79
C ALA A 89 14.17 7.08 7.96
N ASP A 90 15.35 7.35 8.53
CA ASP A 90 15.56 8.39 9.56
C ASP A 90 15.40 9.82 9.01
N THR A 91 15.51 9.99 7.69
CA THR A 91 15.29 11.28 7.03
C THR A 91 14.17 11.23 6.00
N TYR A 92 13.55 12.39 5.75
CA TYR A 92 12.48 12.49 4.76
C TYR A 92 12.95 12.17 3.34
N ASP A 93 14.17 12.55 2.94
CA ASP A 93 14.66 12.23 1.60
C ASP A 93 14.96 10.74 1.42
N GLU A 94 15.39 10.05 2.49
CA GLU A 94 15.50 8.60 2.50
C GLU A 94 14.13 7.92 2.36
N ILE A 95 13.11 8.39 3.06
CA ILE A 95 11.73 7.89 2.90
C ILE A 95 11.28 7.98 1.45
N ILE A 96 11.45 9.15 0.82
CA ILE A 96 11.04 9.33 -0.56
C ILE A 96 11.82 8.40 -1.49
N ARG A 97 13.13 8.24 -1.27
CA ARG A 97 13.97 7.34 -2.07
C ARG A 97 13.56 5.88 -1.91
N ILE A 98 13.30 5.43 -0.68
CA ILE A 98 12.84 4.07 -0.37
C ILE A 98 11.49 3.83 -1.04
N ASN A 99 10.49 4.69 -0.80
CA ASN A 99 9.16 4.52 -1.38
C ASN A 99 9.19 4.45 -2.90
N VAL A 100 9.91 5.37 -3.56
CA VAL A 100 10.05 5.37 -5.02
C VAL A 100 10.67 4.06 -5.50
N THR A 101 11.75 3.62 -4.85
CA THR A 101 12.46 2.39 -5.24
C THR A 101 11.57 1.18 -5.07
N THR A 102 10.85 1.07 -3.96
CA THR A 102 9.91 -0.02 -3.67
C THR A 102 8.78 -0.06 -4.69
N ILE A 103 8.14 1.08 -4.98
CA ILE A 103 7.04 1.17 -5.96
C ILE A 103 7.52 0.75 -7.35
N VAL A 104 8.65 1.29 -7.81
CA VAL A 104 9.16 1.00 -9.16
C VAL A 104 9.60 -0.45 -9.28
N THR A 105 10.26 -1.00 -8.25
CA THR A 105 10.74 -2.38 -8.27
C THR A 105 9.57 -3.36 -8.31
N ALA A 106 8.58 -3.18 -7.43
CA ALA A 106 7.44 -4.10 -7.34
C ALA A 106 6.52 -4.05 -8.57
N LEU A 107 6.40 -2.89 -9.23
CA LEU A 107 5.58 -2.75 -10.44
C LEU A 107 6.31 -3.14 -11.74
N ALA A 108 7.62 -3.33 -11.71
CA ALA A 108 8.40 -3.63 -12.92
C ALA A 108 8.36 -5.11 -13.34
N GLY A 109 8.05 -6.04 -12.42
CA GLY A 109 7.99 -7.48 -12.68
C GLY A 109 9.36 -8.16 -12.73
#